data_AF-A0A970XFK7-F1
#
_entry.id   AF-A0A970XFK7-F1
#
_cell.length_a   1.000
_cell.length_b   1.000
_cell.length_c   1.000
_cell.angle_alpha   90.00
_cell.angle_beta   90.00
_cell.angle_gamma   90.00
#
_symmetry.space_group_name_H-M   'P 1'
#
loop_
_entity.id
_entity.type
_entity.pdbx_description
1 polymer ?
#
loop_
_entity_poly.entity_id
_entity_poly.type
_entity_poly.pdbx_seq_one_letter_code
_entity_poly.pdbx_strand_id
1 'polypeptide(L)'
;MSGKKIKILKNGPYLVTGGVPISEKVITLAGNHYIYEEGRPLPQAGTYTLCRCGKSSNPPFCDGTHTHDGFDCEETASMAPYAERAETLRGPGLDLMDDGRCAFTRFCHREKGDAWELLKLTDDEKDRSEVIIAASECPAGRLTAVTKSGELIEPYYEPAIEVLQD
;
A
#
# COMPACT_ATOMS: atom_id res chain seq x y z
N MET A 1 5.33 9.84 -26.67
CA MET A 1 4.46 10.07 -25.49
C MET A 1 5.30 9.72 -24.27
N SER A 2 5.57 10.67 -23.38
CA SER A 2 6.35 10.41 -22.17
C SER A 2 5.55 9.46 -21.26
N GLY A 3 6.13 8.33 -20.85
CA GLY A 3 5.47 7.38 -19.96
C GLY A 3 5.12 7.97 -18.59
N LYS A 4 4.17 7.34 -17.89
CA LYS A 4 3.82 7.64 -16.49
C LYS A 4 5.08 7.54 -15.61
N LYS A 5 5.35 8.56 -14.79
CA LYS A 5 6.57 8.62 -13.97
C LYS A 5 6.36 9.42 -12.70
N ILE A 6 6.95 8.90 -11.61
CA ILE A 6 7.10 9.61 -10.34
C ILE A 6 8.59 9.90 -10.13
N LYS A 7 8.93 11.14 -9.81
CA LYS A 7 10.30 11.56 -9.46
C LYS A 7 10.30 12.11 -8.04
N ILE A 8 11.16 11.55 -7.19
CA ILE A 8 11.42 12.09 -5.85
C ILE A 8 12.36 13.30 -6.00
N LEU A 9 11.90 14.48 -5.60
CA LEU A 9 12.75 15.68 -5.61
C LEU A 9 13.54 15.77 -4.30
N LYS A 10 14.85 16.05 -4.41
CA LYS A 10 15.73 16.26 -3.24
C LYS A 10 15.14 17.35 -2.35
N ASN A 11 14.95 17.05 -1.06
CA ASN A 11 14.36 17.96 -0.08
C ASN A 11 12.97 18.49 -0.48
N GLY A 12 12.26 17.77 -1.34
CA GLY A 12 11.03 18.26 -1.96
C GLY A 12 9.97 17.17 -2.17
N PRO A 13 8.90 17.50 -2.92
CA PRO A 13 7.74 16.63 -3.10
C PRO A 13 8.01 15.47 -4.06
N TYR A 14 7.01 14.60 -4.21
CA TYR A 14 6.93 13.70 -5.35
C TYR A 14 6.41 14.47 -6.57
N LEU A 15 7.16 14.50 -7.66
CA LEU A 15 6.72 15.05 -8.95
C LEU A 15 6.13 13.92 -9.78
N VAL A 16 4.82 13.98 -10.03
CA VAL A 16 4.10 12.99 -10.84
C VAL A 16 3.85 13.56 -12.22
N THR A 17 4.17 12.80 -13.26
CA THR A 17 4.07 13.21 -14.67
C THR A 17 3.47 12.10 -15.53
N GLY A 18 2.88 12.47 -16.66
CA GLY A 18 2.29 11.51 -17.61
C GLY A 18 0.81 11.21 -17.34
N GLY A 19 0.10 12.08 -16.63
CA GLY A 19 -1.34 11.94 -16.39
C GLY A 19 -1.72 10.69 -15.60
N VAL A 20 -0.96 10.39 -14.53
CA VAL A 20 -1.30 9.30 -13.61
C VAL A 20 -2.61 9.67 -12.91
N PRO A 21 -3.65 8.81 -12.95
CA PRO A 21 -4.89 9.06 -12.21
C PRO A 21 -4.64 9.12 -10.71
N ILE A 22 -5.35 10.00 -10.02
CA ILE A 22 -5.33 10.08 -8.57
C ILE A 22 -6.73 10.01 -7.98
N SER A 23 -6.95 9.17 -6.98
CA SER A 23 -8.21 9.02 -6.24
C SER A 23 -7.96 9.07 -4.74
N GLU A 24 -9.01 9.30 -3.97
CA GLU A 24 -8.99 9.20 -2.53
C GLU A 24 -9.82 8.00 -2.11
N LYS A 25 -9.32 7.23 -1.13
CA LYS A 25 -10.01 6.10 -0.51
C LYS A 25 -10.06 6.36 1.00
N VAL A 26 -11.19 6.05 1.62
CA VAL A 26 -11.38 6.17 3.07
C VAL A 26 -11.41 4.76 3.66
N ILE A 27 -10.67 4.56 4.75
CA ILE A 27 -10.61 3.30 5.48
C ILE A 27 -11.76 3.30 6.49
N THR A 28 -12.76 2.45 6.27
CA THR A 28 -13.95 2.38 7.13
C THR A 28 -14.02 1.02 7.83
N LEU A 29 -14.44 1.01 9.10
CA LEU A 29 -14.69 -0.22 9.83
C LEU A 29 -16.03 -0.83 9.40
N ALA A 30 -16.01 -2.05 8.86
CA ALA A 30 -17.18 -2.84 8.52
C ALA A 30 -17.19 -4.12 9.37
N GLY A 31 -18.02 -4.11 10.42
CA GLY A 31 -18.04 -5.21 11.40
C GLY A 31 -16.72 -5.30 12.15
N ASN A 32 -15.98 -6.41 11.97
CA ASN A 32 -14.69 -6.67 12.61
C ASN A 32 -13.48 -6.50 11.67
N HIS A 33 -13.67 -5.99 10.46
CA HIS A 33 -12.61 -5.76 9.49
C HIS A 33 -12.73 -4.37 8.83
N TYR A 34 -11.69 -3.97 8.10
CA TYR A 34 -11.63 -2.67 7.43
C TYR A 34 -11.88 -2.84 5.93
N ILE A 35 -12.58 -1.88 5.35
CA ILE A 35 -12.86 -1.80 3.92
C ILE A 35 -12.44 -0.45 3.36
N TYR A 36 -12.30 -0.40 2.05
CA TYR A 36 -12.10 0.84 1.32
C TYR A 36 -13.44 1.39 0.81
N GLU A 37 -13.70 2.66 1.10
CA GLU A 37 -14.77 3.44 0.51
C GLU A 37 -14.21 4.56 -0.38
N GLU A 38 -14.96 5.01 -1.37
CA GLU A 38 -14.55 6.13 -2.22
C GLU A 38 -14.53 7.44 -1.42
N GLY A 39 -13.41 8.15 -1.48
CA GLY A 39 -13.22 9.44 -0.84
C GLY A 39 -13.67 10.62 -1.69
N ARG A 40 -13.20 11.81 -1.34
CA ARG A 40 -13.56 13.02 -2.10
C ARG A 40 -12.91 13.01 -3.49
N PRO A 41 -13.52 13.67 -4.48
CA PRO A 41 -12.89 13.83 -5.78
C PRO A 41 -11.61 14.68 -5.66
N LEU A 42 -10.53 14.20 -6.27
CA LEU A 42 -9.26 14.93 -6.35
C LEU A 42 -9.07 15.53 -7.75
N PRO A 43 -8.44 16.73 -7.86
CA PRO A 43 -8.18 17.36 -9.15
C PRO A 43 -7.19 16.53 -9.98
N GLN A 44 -7.58 16.24 -11.22
CA GLN A 44 -6.74 15.50 -12.17
C GLN A 44 -5.86 16.46 -12.98
N ALA A 45 -4.60 16.10 -13.18
CA ALA A 45 -3.68 16.89 -14.00
C ALA A 45 -2.65 16.00 -14.70
N GLY A 46 -2.16 16.45 -15.87
CA GLY A 46 -1.08 15.77 -16.58
C GLY A 46 0.25 15.74 -15.80
N THR A 47 0.42 16.69 -14.88
CA THR A 47 1.55 16.80 -13.95
C THR A 47 1.08 17.45 -12.66
N TYR A 48 1.48 16.89 -11.52
CA TYR A 48 1.16 17.42 -10.20
C TYR A 48 2.24 17.03 -9.18
N THR A 49 2.20 17.64 -7.99
CA THR A 49 3.15 17.34 -6.92
C THR A 49 2.45 16.90 -5.65
N LEU A 50 2.94 15.83 -5.02
CA LEU A 50 2.41 15.29 -3.77
C LEU A 50 3.32 15.63 -2.60
N CYS A 51 2.70 16.01 -1.49
CA CYS A 51 3.40 16.31 -0.24
C CYS A 51 4.17 15.08 0.23
N ARG A 52 5.42 15.32 0.65
CA ARG A 52 6.28 14.29 1.24
C ARG A 52 6.79 14.66 2.63
N CYS A 53 6.73 15.94 3.00
CA CYS A 53 7.20 16.42 4.30
C CYS A 53 6.16 16.27 5.42
N GLY A 54 4.90 15.94 5.10
CA GLY A 54 3.82 15.78 6.08
C GLY A 54 3.25 17.08 6.65
N LYS A 55 3.66 18.25 6.14
CA LYS A 55 3.31 19.57 6.71
C LYS A 55 2.54 20.50 5.79
N SER A 56 2.10 20.00 4.63
CA SER A 56 1.30 20.83 3.73
C SER A 56 -0.06 21.15 4.37
N SER A 57 -0.52 22.38 4.17
CA SER A 57 -1.88 22.86 4.46
C SER A 57 -2.90 22.45 3.39
N ASN A 58 -2.46 21.80 2.30
CA ASN A 58 -3.32 21.30 1.22
C ASN A 58 -3.02 19.83 0.86
N PRO A 59 -3.02 18.90 1.83
CA PRO A 59 -2.79 17.49 1.54
C PRO A 59 -3.89 16.92 0.63
N PRO A 60 -3.55 16.03 -0.32
CA PRO A 60 -2.27 15.33 -0.48
C PRO A 60 -1.21 16.11 -1.29
N PHE A 61 -1.53 17.30 -1.78
CA PHE A 61 -0.67 18.06 -2.69
C PHE A 61 0.42 18.82 -1.94
N CYS A 62 1.50 19.14 -2.64
CA CYS A 62 2.55 20.00 -2.09
C CYS A 62 2.20 21.48 -2.27
N ASP A 63 2.35 22.27 -1.21
CA ASP A 63 2.16 23.73 -1.20
C ASP A 63 3.46 24.53 -1.03
N GLY A 64 4.61 23.85 -0.94
CA GLY A 64 5.92 24.47 -0.77
C GLY A 64 6.43 24.57 0.68
N THR A 65 5.63 24.17 1.68
CA THR A 65 5.99 24.25 3.11
C THR A 65 7.35 23.61 3.44
N HIS A 66 7.71 22.54 2.73
CA HIS A 66 9.00 21.85 2.90
C HIS A 66 10.24 22.75 2.77
N THR A 67 10.15 23.85 2.00
CA THR A 67 11.27 24.78 1.78
C THR A 67 11.59 25.62 3.02
N HIS A 68 10.58 25.94 3.82
CA HIS A 68 10.71 26.78 5.01
C HIS A 68 11.00 25.94 6.26
N ASP A 69 10.53 24.69 6.26
CA ASP A 69 10.58 23.79 7.42
C ASP A 69 11.84 22.93 7.50
N GLY A 70 12.82 23.18 6.62
CA GLY A 70 14.09 22.46 6.60
C GLY A 70 13.92 20.96 6.40
N PHE A 71 13.01 20.54 5.51
CA PHE A 71 12.73 19.13 5.26
C PHE A 71 13.98 18.40 4.75
N ASP A 72 14.60 17.64 5.65
CA ASP A 72 15.64 16.69 5.33
C ASP A 72 15.03 15.32 5.08
N CYS A 73 15.47 14.69 4.01
CA CYS A 73 14.94 13.42 3.55
C CYS A 73 16.00 12.62 2.81
N GLU A 74 17.22 12.67 3.34
CA GLU A 74 18.23 11.66 3.11
C GLU A 74 17.62 10.26 3.34
N GLU A 75 17.68 9.43 2.30
CA GLU A 75 17.12 8.08 2.33
C GLU A 75 18.07 7.16 3.10
N THR A 76 17.60 6.67 4.24
CA THR A 76 18.35 5.71 5.09
C THR A 76 17.80 4.29 4.98
N ALA A 77 16.71 4.10 4.24
CA ALA A 77 16.07 2.82 4.06
C ALA A 77 16.90 1.89 3.17
N SER A 78 16.89 0.59 3.48
CA SER A 78 17.50 -0.42 2.63
C SER A 78 16.75 -0.57 1.30
N MET A 79 17.50 -0.63 0.21
CA MET A 79 17.03 -0.95 -1.14
C MET A 79 17.03 -2.46 -1.45
N ALA A 80 17.34 -3.33 -0.47
CA ALA A 80 17.31 -4.78 -0.68
C ALA A 80 15.96 -5.21 -1.26
N PRO A 81 15.89 -6.10 -2.27
CA PRO A 81 14.63 -6.56 -2.86
C PRO A 81 13.64 -7.12 -1.84
N TYR A 82 12.34 -6.98 -2.08
CA TYR A 82 11.29 -7.51 -1.18
C TYR A 82 11.50 -8.99 -0.85
N ALA A 83 11.79 -9.81 -1.86
CA ALA A 83 12.01 -11.25 -1.71
C ALA A 83 13.20 -11.63 -0.79
N GLU A 84 14.17 -10.73 -0.60
CA GLU A 84 15.30 -10.96 0.32
C GLU A 84 14.98 -10.55 1.76
N ARG A 85 14.00 -9.65 1.94
CA ARG A 85 13.60 -9.12 3.25
C ARG A 85 12.45 -9.87 3.87
N ALA A 86 11.56 -10.44 3.04
CA ALA A 86 10.34 -11.07 3.49
C ALA A 86 10.58 -12.50 3.99
N GLU A 87 10.00 -12.83 5.13
CA GLU A 87 9.98 -14.18 5.67
C GLU A 87 8.79 -14.95 5.09
N THR A 88 8.97 -16.24 4.78
CA THR A 88 7.89 -17.10 4.29
C THR A 88 7.31 -17.95 5.41
N LEU A 89 6.04 -17.74 5.69
CA LEU A 89 5.24 -18.50 6.64
C LEU A 89 4.46 -19.58 5.89
N ARG A 90 4.56 -20.83 6.36
CA ARG A 90 3.94 -21.99 5.70
C ARG A 90 2.55 -22.26 6.28
N GLY A 91 1.51 -22.19 5.46
CA GLY A 91 0.15 -22.66 5.80
C GLY A 91 -0.15 -24.03 5.18
N PRO A 92 -1.30 -24.67 5.44
CA PRO A 92 -1.66 -25.92 4.76
C PRO A 92 -2.01 -25.75 3.27
N GLY A 93 -2.82 -24.74 2.92
CA GLY A 93 -3.32 -24.52 1.56
C GLY A 93 -2.56 -23.48 0.74
N LEU A 94 -1.88 -22.53 1.39
CA LEU A 94 -0.98 -21.54 0.76
C LEU A 94 0.14 -21.13 1.74
N ASP A 95 1.10 -20.37 1.24
CA ASP A 95 2.14 -19.72 2.03
C ASP A 95 1.93 -18.20 2.05
N LEU A 96 2.47 -17.53 3.05
CA LEU A 96 2.37 -16.08 3.21
C LEU A 96 3.75 -15.49 3.42
N MET A 97 4.12 -14.52 2.59
CA MET A 97 5.33 -13.72 2.78
C MET A 97 5.01 -12.50 3.65
N ASP A 98 5.92 -12.15 4.55
CA ASP A 98 5.79 -10.99 5.45
C ASP A 98 7.14 -10.27 5.60
N ASP A 99 7.22 -8.99 5.23
CA ASP A 99 8.43 -8.16 5.39
C ASP A 99 8.40 -7.23 6.62
N GLY A 100 7.36 -7.31 7.45
CA GLY A 100 7.21 -6.58 8.70
C GLY A 100 6.91 -5.08 8.56
N ARG A 101 6.91 -4.50 7.35
CA ARG A 101 6.72 -3.06 7.15
C ARG A 101 5.24 -2.70 7.17
N CYS A 102 4.75 -2.17 8.29
CA CYS A 102 3.32 -1.92 8.50
C CYS A 102 2.93 -0.45 8.26
N ALA A 103 1.82 -0.23 7.56
CA ALA A 103 1.15 1.07 7.46
C ALA A 103 0.06 1.28 8.52
N PHE A 104 -0.13 0.33 9.45
CA PHE A 104 -1.10 0.37 10.55
C PHE A 104 -2.58 0.47 10.14
N THR A 105 -2.92 0.12 8.90
CA THR A 105 -4.29 0.19 8.35
C THR A 105 -5.18 -1.02 8.67
N ARG A 106 -4.63 -2.06 9.31
CA ARG A 106 -5.37 -3.23 9.85
C ARG A 106 -6.17 -4.08 8.85
N PHE A 107 -5.95 -3.95 7.54
CA PHE A 107 -6.55 -4.85 6.53
C PHE A 107 -6.14 -6.32 6.69
N CYS A 108 -5.03 -6.58 7.39
CA CYS A 108 -4.63 -7.94 7.76
C CYS A 108 -5.52 -8.57 8.84
N HIS A 109 -6.34 -7.79 9.55
CA HIS A 109 -7.34 -8.30 10.49
C HIS A 109 -8.66 -8.51 9.74
N ARG A 110 -9.10 -9.77 9.69
CA ARG A 110 -10.32 -10.21 9.00
C ARG A 110 -11.38 -10.56 10.03
N GLU A 111 -12.58 -10.86 9.56
CA GLU A 111 -13.75 -11.06 10.43
C GLU A 111 -13.56 -12.16 11.49
N LYS A 112 -12.88 -13.25 11.13
CA LYS A 112 -12.64 -14.42 12.00
C LYS A 112 -11.32 -14.40 12.77
N GLY A 113 -10.41 -13.46 12.47
CA GLY A 113 -9.04 -13.46 13.00
C GLY A 113 -8.08 -12.72 12.07
N ASP A 114 -6.79 -12.73 12.41
CA ASP A 114 -5.77 -12.10 11.57
C ASP A 114 -5.23 -13.04 10.46
N ALA A 115 -4.51 -12.47 9.49
CA ALA A 115 -3.94 -13.21 8.37
C ALA A 115 -3.04 -14.38 8.81
N TRP A 116 -2.32 -14.25 9.93
CA TRP A 116 -1.39 -15.26 10.44
C TRP A 116 -2.10 -16.41 11.16
N GLU A 117 -3.19 -16.11 11.86
CA GLU A 117 -4.09 -17.10 12.46
C GLU A 117 -4.83 -17.88 11.36
N LEU A 118 -5.41 -17.16 10.40
CA LEU A 118 -6.13 -17.75 9.27
C LEU A 118 -5.22 -18.58 8.36
N LEU A 119 -3.94 -18.22 8.23
CA LEU A 119 -2.94 -18.99 7.48
C LEU A 119 -2.89 -20.47 7.91
N LYS A 120 -3.07 -20.72 9.22
CA LYS A 120 -3.04 -22.07 9.79
C LYS A 120 -4.27 -22.91 9.42
N LEU A 121 -5.33 -22.27 8.92
CA LEU A 121 -6.62 -22.88 8.60
C LEU A 121 -6.88 -22.95 7.09
N THR A 122 -5.87 -22.68 6.25
CA THR A 122 -6.01 -22.57 4.79
C THR A 122 -6.31 -23.86 4.04
N ASP A 123 -6.50 -24.98 4.76
CA ASP A 123 -7.16 -26.18 4.21
C ASP A 123 -8.62 -25.89 3.84
N ASP A 124 -9.29 -24.97 4.57
CA ASP A 124 -10.60 -24.45 4.21
C ASP A 124 -10.48 -23.38 3.13
N GLU A 125 -11.33 -23.49 2.09
CA GLU A 125 -11.31 -22.58 0.96
C GLU A 125 -11.68 -21.14 1.31
N LYS A 126 -12.57 -20.93 2.29
CA LYS A 126 -12.99 -19.58 2.71
C LYS A 126 -11.87 -18.89 3.47
N ASP A 127 -11.26 -19.58 4.43
CA ASP A 127 -10.16 -19.01 5.21
C ASP A 127 -8.93 -18.76 4.33
N ARG A 128 -8.67 -19.63 3.35
CA ARG A 128 -7.67 -19.40 2.30
C ARG A 128 -7.95 -18.11 1.50
N SER A 129 -9.21 -17.88 1.11
CA SER A 129 -9.60 -16.69 0.37
C SER A 129 -9.42 -15.43 1.22
N GLU A 130 -9.76 -15.47 2.50
CA GLU A 130 -9.57 -14.34 3.42
C GLU A 130 -8.09 -13.97 3.60
N VAL A 131 -7.17 -14.94 3.63
CA VAL A 131 -5.72 -14.64 3.67
C VAL A 131 -5.25 -13.96 2.39
N ILE A 132 -5.75 -14.38 1.22
CA ILE A 132 -5.43 -13.74 -0.06
C ILE A 132 -5.93 -12.29 -0.07
N ILE A 133 -7.16 -12.06 0.40
CA ILE A 133 -7.72 -10.70 0.49
C ILE A 133 -6.90 -9.86 1.48
N ALA A 134 -6.60 -10.39 2.67
CA ALA A 134 -5.79 -9.73 3.68
C ALA A 134 -4.41 -9.30 3.15
N ALA A 135 -3.79 -10.13 2.33
CA ALA A 135 -2.52 -9.82 1.68
C ALA A 135 -2.69 -8.77 0.56
N SER A 136 -3.70 -8.95 -0.29
CA SER A 136 -3.95 -8.10 -1.46
C SER A 136 -4.40 -6.68 -1.10
N GLU A 137 -5.14 -6.53 0.00
CA GLU A 137 -5.64 -5.24 0.49
C GLU A 137 -4.64 -4.54 1.42
N CYS A 138 -3.46 -5.11 1.67
CA CYS A 138 -2.46 -4.48 2.51
C CYS A 138 -1.81 -3.29 1.78
N PRO A 139 -2.08 -2.03 2.18
CA PRO A 139 -1.57 -0.87 1.44
C PRO A 139 -0.06 -0.67 1.59
N ALA A 140 0.55 -1.34 2.57
CA ALA A 140 1.99 -1.33 2.74
C ALA A 140 2.72 -2.28 1.78
N GLY A 141 2.00 -3.21 1.13
CA GLY A 141 2.62 -4.32 0.40
C GLY A 141 3.43 -5.26 1.32
N ARG A 142 3.09 -5.28 2.61
CA ARG A 142 3.80 -6.10 3.64
C ARG A 142 3.65 -7.59 3.35
N LEU A 143 2.42 -7.96 3.03
CA LEU A 143 1.96 -9.34 2.92
C LEU A 143 1.79 -9.72 1.47
N THR A 144 2.30 -10.89 1.08
CA THR A 144 2.05 -11.47 -0.25
C THR A 144 1.67 -12.94 -0.08
N ALA A 145 0.50 -13.32 -0.58
CA ALA A 145 0.08 -14.72 -0.59
C ALA A 145 0.82 -15.47 -1.72
N VAL A 146 1.22 -16.70 -1.45
CA VAL A 146 2.00 -17.53 -2.37
C VAL A 146 1.37 -18.90 -2.49
N THR A 147 1.18 -19.37 -3.72
CA THR A 147 0.67 -20.71 -3.97
C THR A 147 1.67 -21.78 -3.48
N LYS A 148 1.22 -23.02 -3.33
CA LYS A 148 2.13 -24.13 -3.01
C LYS A 148 3.15 -24.47 -4.10
N SER A 149 2.91 -24.02 -5.34
CA SER A 149 3.89 -24.09 -6.43
C SER A 149 4.94 -22.97 -6.36
N GLY A 150 4.79 -21.98 -5.46
CA GLY A 150 5.71 -20.85 -5.31
C GLY A 150 5.35 -19.63 -6.16
N GLU A 151 4.14 -19.55 -6.70
CA GLU A 151 3.67 -18.41 -7.50
C GLU A 151 3.06 -17.35 -6.59
N LEU A 152 3.43 -16.09 -6.81
CA LEU A 152 2.88 -14.95 -6.06
C LEU A 152 1.44 -14.68 -6.49
N ILE A 153 0.56 -14.46 -5.52
CA ILE A 153 -0.83 -14.09 -5.73
C ILE A 153 -0.94 -12.59 -5.47
N GLU A 154 -0.90 -11.82 -6.55
CA GLU A 154 -1.10 -10.37 -6.50
C GLU A 154 -2.15 -9.93 -7.52
N PRO A 155 -3.09 -9.06 -7.13
CA PRO A 155 -4.01 -8.44 -8.08
C PRO A 155 -3.25 -7.55 -9.08
N TYR A 156 -3.71 -7.56 -10.33
CA TYR A 156 -3.23 -6.61 -11.31
C TYR A 156 -3.95 -5.27 -11.15
N TYR A 157 -3.18 -4.19 -11.04
CA TYR A 157 -3.69 -2.83 -11.03
C TYR A 157 -3.10 -2.02 -12.18
N GLU A 158 -3.96 -1.23 -12.83
CA GLU A 158 -3.50 -0.19 -13.74
C GLU A 158 -2.74 0.90 -12.95
N PRO A 159 -1.67 1.50 -13.50
CA PRO A 159 -0.90 2.50 -12.76
C PRO A 159 -1.75 3.73 -12.40
N ALA A 160 -1.96 3.93 -11.10
CA ALA A 160 -2.70 5.01 -10.46
C ALA A 160 -2.07 5.36 -9.09
N ILE A 161 -2.50 6.45 -8.49
CA ILE A 161 -2.16 6.82 -7.11
C ILE A 161 -3.45 6.89 -6.31
N GLU A 162 -3.52 6.14 -5.21
CA GLU A 162 -4.62 6.22 -4.27
C GLU A 162 -4.14 6.88 -2.98
N VAL A 163 -4.88 7.88 -2.52
CA VAL A 163 -4.62 8.59 -1.26
C VAL A 163 -5.53 7.97 -0.22
N LEU A 164 -4.94 7.34 0.78
CA LEU A 164 -5.68 6.71 1.86
C LEU A 164 -5.94 7.71 2.99
N GLN A 165 -7.18 7.77 3.47
CA GLN A 165 -7.59 8.48 4.68
C GLN A 165 -8.05 7.45 5.72
N ASP A 166 -7.68 7.66 6.98
CA ASP A 166 -8.18 6.88 8.13
C ASP A 166 -9.34 7.59 8.86
#